data_AF-A0A958H1Q3-F1
#
_entry.id   AF-A0A958H1Q3-F1
#
_cell.length_a   1.000
_cell.length_b   1.000
_cell.length_c   1.000
_cell.angle_alpha   90.00
_cell.angle_beta   90.00
_cell.angle_gamma   90.00
#
_symmetry.space_group_name_H-M   'P 1'
#
loop_
_entity.id
_entity.type
_entity.pdbx_description
1 polymer ?
#
loop_
_entity_poly.entity_id
_entity_poly.type
_entity_poly.pdbx_seq_one_letter_code
_entity_poly.pdbx_strand_id
1 'polypeptide(L)'
;SRVDIPLVLHGGSANPDEEIAMAVKLGINKINISSDIKDAFYQKCREVLSNPTLREPNSIYPPCIAAMKEVARYKIDLFNATDKAALY
;
A
#
# COMPACT_ATOMS: atom_id res chain seq x y z
N SER A 1 -12.95 6.31 -21.32
CA SER A 1 -14.06 6.06 -20.39
C SER A 1 -15.36 6.48 -21.05
N ARG A 2 -16.51 5.87 -20.73
CA ARG A 2 -17.85 6.36 -21.14
C ARG A 2 -18.40 7.44 -20.20
N VAL A 3 -17.66 7.77 -19.15
CA VAL A 3 -17.99 8.80 -18.15
C VAL A 3 -16.78 9.71 -17.92
N ASP A 4 -17.03 10.97 -17.58
CA ASP A 4 -15.98 11.98 -17.36
C ASP A 4 -15.54 12.09 -15.89
N ILE A 5 -16.09 11.23 -15.02
CA ILE A 5 -15.75 11.20 -13.59
C ILE A 5 -14.62 10.20 -13.29
N PRO A 6 -13.77 10.46 -12.28
CA PRO A 6 -12.74 9.52 -11.86
C PRO A 6 -13.32 8.19 -11.37
N LEU A 7 -12.71 7.07 -11.78
CA LEU A 7 -13.17 5.73 -11.40
C LEU A 7 -12.36 5.17 -10.22
N VAL A 8 -13.02 4.32 -9.43
CA VAL A 8 -12.45 3.69 -8.23
C VAL A 8 -12.37 2.17 -8.40
N LEU A 9 -11.21 1.59 -8.12
CA LEU A 9 -11.01 0.16 -8.00
C LEU A 9 -11.02 -0.27 -6.53
N HIS A 10 -12.04 -1.04 -6.14
CA HIS A 10 -12.08 -1.72 -4.86
C HIS A 10 -11.32 -3.05 -4.93
N GLY A 11 -10.74 -3.49 -3.81
CA GLY A 11 -10.01 -4.76 -3.75
C GLY A 11 -8.75 -4.78 -4.61
N GLY A 12 -7.90 -3.75 -4.52
CA GLY A 12 -6.66 -3.68 -5.30
C GLY A 12 -5.51 -4.54 -4.76
N SER A 13 -5.67 -5.11 -3.56
CA SER A 13 -4.64 -5.96 -2.93
C SER A 13 -4.55 -7.32 -3.60
N ALA A 14 -3.33 -7.88 -3.66
CA ALA A 14 -3.00 -9.17 -4.28
C ALA A 14 -3.33 -9.33 -5.79
N ASN A 15 -3.78 -8.28 -6.47
CA ASN A 15 -3.90 -8.30 -7.93
C ASN A 15 -2.49 -8.26 -8.56
N PRO A 16 -2.29 -8.90 -9.71
CA PRO A 16 -1.04 -8.81 -10.46
C PRO A 16 -0.69 -7.35 -10.74
N ASP A 17 0.59 -7.00 -10.59
CA ASP A 17 1.02 -5.62 -10.72
C ASP A 17 0.79 -5.07 -12.14
N GLU A 18 0.92 -5.92 -13.16
CA GLU A 18 0.62 -5.56 -14.55
C GLU A 18 -0.85 -5.18 -14.75
N GLU A 19 -1.78 -5.89 -14.11
CA GLU A 19 -3.21 -5.58 -14.21
C GLU A 19 -3.56 -4.26 -13.52
N ILE A 20 -2.96 -4.01 -12.34
CA ILE A 20 -3.15 -2.76 -11.61
C ILE A 20 -2.56 -1.58 -12.37
N ALA A 21 -1.35 -1.72 -12.92
CA ALA A 21 -0.72 -0.68 -13.74
C ALA A 21 -1.54 -0.39 -15.00
N MET A 22 -2.12 -1.43 -15.62
CA MET A 22 -3.01 -1.27 -16.77
C MET A 22 -4.31 -0.56 -16.38
N ALA A 23 -4.92 -0.91 -15.24
CA ALA A 23 -6.15 -0.27 -14.76
C ALA A 23 -6.00 1.25 -14.60
N VAL A 24 -4.85 1.72 -14.10
CA VAL A 24 -4.53 3.15 -14.03
C VAL A 24 -4.54 3.79 -15.42
N LYS A 25 -3.88 3.17 -16.41
CA LYS A 25 -3.85 3.66 -17.80
C LYS A 25 -5.23 3.70 -18.44
N LEU A 26 -6.15 2.83 -18.01
CA LEU A 26 -7.51 2.72 -18.53
C LEU A 26 -8.51 3.66 -17.82
N GLY A 27 -8.07 4.47 -16.86
CA GLY A 27 -8.87 5.52 -16.22
C GLY A 27 -9.32 5.23 -14.79
N ILE A 28 -8.71 4.27 -14.09
CA ILE A 28 -8.83 4.20 -12.63
C ILE A 28 -7.96 5.28 -12.00
N ASN A 29 -8.55 6.10 -11.13
CA ASN A 29 -7.88 7.21 -10.45
C ASN A 29 -7.77 7.03 -8.92
N LYS A 30 -8.51 6.07 -8.35
CA LYS A 30 -8.42 5.70 -6.93
C LYS A 30 -8.40 4.19 -6.78
N ILE A 31 -7.40 3.68 -6.07
CA ILE A 31 -7.26 2.25 -5.82
C ILE A 31 -7.28 2.02 -4.31
N ASN A 32 -8.07 1.05 -3.86
CA ASN A 32 -8.13 0.68 -2.45
C ASN A 32 -7.17 -0.49 -2.16
N ILE A 33 -6.11 -0.23 -1.40
CA ILE A 33 -5.17 -1.24 -0.87
C ILE A 33 -5.39 -1.37 0.64
N SER A 34 -5.50 -2.60 1.14
CA SER A 34 -5.59 -2.84 2.59
C SER A 34 -4.82 -4.09 3.00
N SER A 35 -5.03 -5.21 2.31
CA SER A 35 -4.43 -6.49 2.73
C SER A 35 -2.91 -6.47 2.58
N ASP A 36 -2.36 -5.92 1.49
CA ASP A 36 -0.91 -5.91 1.25
C ASP A 36 -0.13 -5.17 2.36
N ILE A 37 -0.60 -3.97 2.73
CA ILE A 37 0.06 -3.17 3.76
C ILE A 37 -0.10 -3.79 5.16
N LYS A 38 -1.26 -4.40 5.43
CA LYS A 38 -1.51 -5.10 6.70
C LYS A 38 -0.68 -6.36 6.83
N ASP A 39 -0.55 -7.13 5.75
CA ASP A 39 0.28 -8.34 5.76
C ASP A 39 1.73 -7.98 6.08
N ALA A 40 2.34 -7.04 5.36
CA ALA A 40 3.70 -6.60 5.64
C ALA A 40 3.89 -6.07 7.08
N PHE A 41 2.92 -5.29 7.58
CA PHE A 41 2.91 -4.86 8.97
C PHE A 41 2.92 -6.04 9.95
N TYR A 42 2.01 -7.00 9.76
CA TYR A 42 1.83 -8.11 10.71
C TYR A 42 2.91 -9.19 10.60
N GLN A 43 3.48 -9.43 9.43
CA GLN A 43 4.68 -10.26 9.30
C GLN A 43 5.81 -9.67 10.14
N LYS A 44 6.06 -8.36 10.00
CA LYS A 44 7.08 -7.68 10.80
C LYS A 44 6.74 -7.66 12.30
N CYS A 45 5.46 -7.54 12.64
CA CYS A 45 4.99 -7.62 14.02
C CYS A 45 5.26 -8.99 14.65
N ARG A 46 5.03 -10.10 13.92
CA ARG A 46 5.37 -11.45 14.40
C ARG A 46 6.88 -11.61 14.64
N GLU A 47 7.71 -11.08 13.76
CA GLU A 47 9.16 -11.07 13.95
C GLU A 47 9.57 -10.29 15.20
N VAL A 48 9.04 -9.08 15.38
CA VAL A 48 9.38 -8.21 16.52
C VAL A 48 8.91 -8.83 17.84
N LEU A 49 7.69 -9.36 17.87
CA LEU A 49 7.09 -10.00 19.05
C LEU A 49 7.69 -11.38 19.36
N SER A 50 8.56 -11.93 18.50
CA SER A 50 9.37 -13.09 18.86
C SER A 50 10.30 -12.80 20.03
N ASN A 51 10.60 -11.51 20.31
CA ASN A 51 11.23 -11.08 21.54
C ASN A 51 10.17 -10.84 22.64
N PRO A 52 10.08 -11.72 23.66
CA PRO A 52 9.05 -11.64 24.69
C PRO A 52 9.25 -10.50 25.70
N THR A 53 10.40 -9.80 25.64
CA THR A 53 10.70 -8.69 26.56
C THR A 53 10.09 -7.36 26.11
N LEU A 54 9.71 -7.24 24.83
CA LEU A 54 9.10 -6.04 24.28
C LEU A 54 7.63 -5.92 24.70
N ARG A 55 7.24 -4.74 25.17
CA ARG A 55 5.87 -4.43 25.62
C ARG A 55 5.36 -3.11 25.07
N GLU A 56 6.22 -2.10 25.03
CA GLU A 56 5.84 -0.76 24.66
C GLU A 56 5.53 -0.63 23.16
N PRO A 57 4.38 -0.06 22.76
CA PRO A 57 4.02 0.14 21.36
C PRO A 57 5.08 0.90 20.55
N ASN A 58 5.74 1.89 21.16
CA ASN A 58 6.79 2.67 20.50
C ASN A 58 8.09 1.86 20.28
N SER A 59 8.24 0.71 20.92
CA SER A 59 9.33 -0.23 20.63
C SER A 59 8.91 -1.29 19.60
N ILE A 60 7.61 -1.58 19.48
CA ILE A 60 7.08 -2.65 18.63
C ILE A 60 6.67 -2.14 17.24
N TYR A 61 5.94 -1.03 17.17
CA TYR A 61 5.28 -0.58 15.95
C TYR A 61 6.15 0.14 14.94
N PRO A 62 7.18 0.95 15.31
CA PRO A 62 8.01 1.62 14.32
C PRO A 62 8.59 0.71 13.22
N PRO A 63 9.19 -0.47 13.53
CA PRO A 63 9.66 -1.38 12.48
C PRO A 63 8.50 -1.95 11.63
N CYS A 64 7.33 -2.20 12.24
CA CYS A 64 6.15 -2.70 11.52
C CYS A 64 5.60 -1.64 10.55
N ILE A 65 5.55 -0.38 10.99
CA ILE A 65 5.16 0.78 10.18
C ILE A 65 6.17 0.99 9.04
N ALA A 66 7.47 0.79 9.27
CA ALA A 66 8.48 0.87 8.22
C ALA A 66 8.22 -0.19 7.13
N ALA A 67 8.00 -1.45 7.51
CA ALA A 67 7.66 -2.51 6.54
C ALA A 67 6.38 -2.21 5.75
N MET A 68 5.34 -1.73 6.43
CA MET A 68 4.10 -1.26 5.80
C MET A 68 4.36 -0.12 4.79
N LYS A 69 5.22 0.84 5.14
CA LYS A 69 5.57 1.98 4.28
C LYS A 69 6.31 1.55 3.01
N GLU A 70 7.16 0.52 3.07
CA GLU A 70 7.81 0.01 1.86
C GLU A 70 6.80 -0.53 0.85
N VAL A 71 5.81 -1.30 1.31
CA VAL A 71 4.72 -1.78 0.44
C VAL A 71 3.87 -0.62 -0.08
N ALA A 72 3.58 0.37 0.76
CA ALA A 72 2.84 1.55 0.34
C ALA A 72 3.58 2.34 -0.75
N ARG A 73 4.89 2.55 -0.61
CA ARG A 73 5.72 3.22 -1.64
C ARG A 73 5.72 2.42 -2.95
N TYR A 74 5.95 1.11 -2.87
CA TYR A 74 5.89 0.24 -4.03
C TYR A 74 4.57 0.37 -4.79
N LYS A 75 3.44 0.37 -4.07
CA LYS A 75 2.13 0.55 -4.70
C LYS A 75 1.93 1.96 -5.27
N ILE A 76 2.45 3.01 -4.64
CA ILE A 76 2.41 4.39 -5.18
C ILE A 76 3.19 4.47 -6.52
N ASP A 77 4.36 3.85 -6.59
CA ASP A 77 5.16 3.76 -7.82
C ASP A 77 4.39 3.02 -8.91
N LEU A 78 3.79 1.87 -8.57
CA LEU A 78 2.97 1.08 -9.49
C LEU A 78 1.76 1.86 -10.02
N PHE A 79 1.18 2.74 -9.19
CA PHE A 79 0.04 3.57 -9.57
C PHE A 79 0.45 4.80 -10.40
N ASN A 80 1.74 4.98 -10.69
CA ASN A 80 2.29 6.17 -11.35
C ASN A 80 1.93 7.47 -10.61
N ALA A 81 1.87 7.40 -9.28
CA ALA A 81 1.46 8.50 -8.40
C ALA A 81 2.65 9.18 -7.68
N THR A 82 3.87 8.69 -7.89
CA THR A 82 5.11 9.25 -7.34
C THR A 82 5.33 10.67 -7.82
N ASP A 83 5.71 11.55 -6.87
CA ASP A 83 6.01 12.97 -7.06
C ASP A 83 4.88 13.84 -7.68
N LYS A 84 3.68 13.30 -7.82
CA LYS A 84 2.53 14.07 -8.35
C LYS A 84 2.04 15.15 -7.40
N ALA A 85 2.47 15.11 -6.14
CA ALA A 85 2.11 16.11 -5.13
C ALA A 85 2.60 17.53 -5.45
N ALA A 86 3.69 17.66 -6.23
CA ALA A 86 4.25 18.96 -6.60
C ALA A 86 3.57 19.60 -7.83
N LEU A 87 2.60 18.91 -8.45
CA LEU A 87 1.89 19.42 -9.64
C LEU A 87 0.74 20.39 -9.28
N TYR A 88 0.50 20.58 -7.98
CA TYR A 88 -0.52 21.44 -7.40
C TYR A 88 0.03 22.12 -6.14
#